data_AF-A0A286PGG1-F1
#
_entry.id   AF-A0A286PGG1-F1
#
_cell.length_a   1.000
_cell.length_b   1.000
_cell.length_c   1.000
_cell.angle_alpha   90.00
_cell.angle_beta   90.00
_cell.angle_gamma   90.00
#
_symmetry.space_group_name_H-M   'P 1'
#
loop_
_entity.id
_entity.type
_entity.pdbx_description
1 polymer ?
#
loop_
_entity_poly.entity_id
_entity_poly.type
_entity_poly.pdbx_seq_one_letter_code
_entity_poly.pdbx_strand_id
1 'polypeptide(L)'
;MIRSRWRILPPGKIAVIVLAVLRHDQRRADMAGGNNVSESTVRRWRDELIAILAAQAPRLDRALQRVARQGGEVVLIDGTLIRTQRRTGKADRRNYSGCEHDDRVVPAVA
;
A
#
# COMPACT_ATOMS: atom_id res chain seq x y z
N MET A 1 10.60 -12.27 -9.48
CA MET A 1 10.30 -12.41 -10.92
C MET A 1 8.81 -12.68 -11.10
N ILE A 2 8.13 -11.87 -11.91
CA ILE A 2 6.73 -12.08 -12.32
C ILE A 2 6.70 -13.37 -13.16
N ARG A 3 5.93 -14.36 -12.73
CA ARG A 3 5.94 -15.76 -13.23
C ARG A 3 4.98 -15.95 -14.42
N SER A 4 4.88 -14.98 -15.33
CA SER A 4 4.10 -15.13 -16.55
C SER A 4 4.94 -15.76 -17.66
N ARG A 5 4.78 -17.08 -17.84
CA ARG A 5 5.35 -17.88 -18.95
C ARG A 5 4.88 -17.46 -20.35
N TRP A 6 3.95 -16.50 -20.46
CA TRP A 6 3.44 -15.94 -21.71
C TRP A 6 3.23 -14.45 -21.50
N ARG A 7 4.15 -13.61 -21.98
CA ARG A 7 4.05 -12.15 -21.84
C ARG A 7 3.27 -11.57 -23.01
N ILE A 8 2.02 -11.21 -22.76
CA ILE A 8 1.23 -10.34 -23.65
C ILE A 8 1.81 -8.91 -23.65
N LEU A 9 2.41 -8.48 -22.53
CA LEU A 9 2.94 -7.12 -22.34
C LEU A 9 4.35 -7.10 -21.73
N PRO A 10 5.18 -6.09 -22.05
CA PRO A 10 6.48 -5.89 -21.41
C PRO A 10 6.37 -5.65 -19.89
N PRO A 11 7.36 -6.08 -19.08
CA PRO A 11 7.31 -5.96 -17.62
C PRO A 11 7.21 -4.51 -17.12
N GLY A 12 7.81 -3.55 -17.82
CA GLY A 12 7.66 -2.13 -17.47
C GLY A 12 6.21 -1.64 -17.58
N LYS A 13 5.49 -2.09 -18.62
CA LYS A 13 4.08 -1.75 -18.81
C LYS A 13 3.18 -2.44 -17.78
N ILE A 14 3.47 -3.71 -17.46
CA ILE A 14 2.80 -4.41 -16.34
C ILE A 14 3.00 -3.65 -15.03
N ALA A 15 4.22 -3.20 -14.73
CA ALA A 15 4.52 -2.45 -13.53
C ALA A 15 3.74 -1.13 -13.45
N VAL A 16 3.67 -0.36 -14.55
CA VAL A 16 2.87 0.87 -14.62
C VAL A 16 1.39 0.59 -14.39
N ILE A 17 0.84 -0.45 -15.02
CA ILE A 17 -0.57 -0.83 -14.85
C ILE A 17 -0.87 -1.15 -13.38
N VAL A 18 -0.05 -1.98 -12.75
CA VAL A 18 -0.26 -2.38 -11.35
C VAL A 18 -0.06 -1.18 -10.41
N LEU A 19 0.92 -0.31 -10.67
CA LEU A 19 1.10 0.91 -9.89
C LEU A 19 -0.08 1.87 -10.01
N ALA A 20 -0.69 1.98 -11.19
CA ALA A 20 -1.92 2.77 -11.38
C ALA A 20 -3.08 2.21 -10.54
N VAL A 21 -3.25 0.88 -10.50
CA VAL A 21 -4.25 0.22 -9.66
C VAL A 21 -3.96 0.43 -8.17
N LEU A 22 -2.71 0.29 -7.72
CA LEU A 22 -2.35 0.36 -6.30
C LEU A 22 -2.28 1.80 -5.74
N ARG A 23 -1.72 2.74 -6.50
CA ARG A 23 -1.47 4.12 -6.03
C ARG A 23 -2.61 5.08 -6.32
N HIS A 24 -3.33 4.85 -7.42
CA HIS A 24 -4.37 5.76 -7.88
C HIS A 24 -5.77 5.16 -7.83
N ASP A 25 -5.91 3.94 -7.28
CA ASP A 25 -7.19 3.22 -7.19
C ASP A 25 -7.92 3.12 -8.54
N GLN A 26 -7.14 3.03 -9.63
CA GLN A 26 -7.71 2.89 -10.96
C GLN A 26 -8.47 1.58 -11.05
N ARG A 27 -9.69 1.63 -11.62
CA ARG A 27 -10.50 0.43 -11.80
C ARG A 27 -9.74 -0.57 -12.67
N ARG A 28 -9.69 -1.82 -12.20
CA ARG A 28 -8.99 -2.90 -12.93
C ARG A 28 -9.62 -3.16 -14.28
N ALA A 29 -10.94 -3.01 -14.39
CA ALA A 29 -11.67 -3.10 -15.65
C ALA A 29 -11.16 -2.07 -16.68
N ASP A 30 -10.97 -0.81 -16.27
CA ASP A 30 -10.49 0.26 -17.16
C ASP A 30 -9.05 -0.01 -17.61
N MET A 31 -8.21 -0.43 -16.66
CA MET A 31 -6.82 -0.81 -16.96
C MET A 31 -6.71 -2.06 -17.83
N ALA A 32 -7.65 -3.00 -17.70
CA ALA A 32 -7.73 -4.20 -18.51
C ALA A 32 -8.17 -3.88 -19.94
N GLY A 33 -9.26 -3.12 -20.10
CA GLY A 33 -9.78 -2.68 -21.38
C GLY A 33 -8.77 -1.82 -22.16
N GLY A 34 -8.16 -0.84 -21.52
CA GLY A 34 -7.14 0.03 -22.14
C GLY A 34 -5.84 -0.68 -22.53
N ASN A 35 -5.65 -1.94 -22.11
CA ASN A 35 -4.46 -2.74 -22.42
C ASN A 35 -4.78 -4.07 -23.13
N ASN A 36 -6.02 -4.27 -23.58
CA ASN A 36 -6.49 -5.47 -24.27
C ASN A 36 -6.15 -6.78 -23.52
N VAL A 37 -6.34 -6.78 -22.20
CA VAL A 37 -6.16 -7.96 -21.34
C VAL A 37 -7.39 -8.18 -20.48
N SER A 38 -7.52 -9.37 -19.89
CA SER A 38 -8.61 -9.64 -18.95
C SER A 38 -8.36 -8.95 -17.60
N GLU A 39 -9.44 -8.60 -16.89
CA GLU A 39 -9.36 -8.10 -15.52
C GLU A 39 -8.66 -9.10 -14.58
N SER A 40 -8.88 -10.40 -14.80
CA SER A 40 -8.22 -11.47 -14.05
C SER A 40 -6.70 -11.47 -14.23
N THR A 41 -6.21 -11.05 -15.41
CA THR A 41 -4.78 -10.90 -15.69
C THR A 41 -4.19 -9.71 -14.91
N VAL A 42 -4.90 -8.59 -14.85
CA VAL A 42 -4.50 -7.42 -14.04
C VAL A 42 -4.48 -7.78 -12.55
N ARG A 43 -5.48 -8.51 -12.06
CA ARG A 43 -5.51 -9.03 -10.68
C ARG A 43 -4.29 -9.90 -10.39
N ARG A 44 -3.96 -10.83 -11.27
CA ARG A 44 -2.80 -11.72 -11.13
C ARG A 44 -1.48 -10.93 -11.09
N TRP A 45 -1.30 -9.95 -11.98
CA TRP A 45 -0.10 -9.10 -11.97
C TRP A 45 0.04 -8.29 -10.69
N ARG A 46 -1.08 -7.79 -10.14
CA ARG A 46 -1.09 -7.13 -8.84
C ARG A 46 -0.56 -8.05 -7.75
N ASP A 47 -1.07 -9.29 -7.68
CA ASP A 47 -0.70 -10.24 -6.65
C ASP A 47 0.78 -10.67 -6.77
N GLU A 48 1.26 -10.89 -8.00
CA GLU A 48 2.67 -11.20 -8.25
C GLU A 48 3.60 -10.02 -7.89
N LEU A 49 3.20 -8.78 -8.18
CA LEU A 49 4.00 -7.61 -7.81
C LEU A 49 4.04 -7.43 -6.29
N ILE A 50 2.90 -7.60 -5.59
CA ILE A 50 2.85 -7.55 -4.12
C ILE A 50 3.78 -8.62 -3.53
N ALA A 51 3.76 -9.84 -4.05
CA ALA A 51 4.65 -10.90 -3.58
C ALA A 51 6.14 -10.56 -3.78
N ILE A 52 6.50 -9.93 -4.91
CA ILE A 52 7.88 -9.50 -5.19
C ILE A 52 8.30 -8.38 -4.24
N LEU A 53 7.43 -7.38 -4.03
CA LEU A 53 7.69 -6.28 -3.11
C LEU A 53 7.80 -6.78 -1.67
N ALA A 54 6.93 -7.70 -1.26
CA ALA A 54 6.95 -8.30 0.07
C ALA A 54 8.24 -9.09 0.32
N ALA A 55 8.75 -9.82 -0.69
CA ALA A 55 10.02 -10.53 -0.59
C ALA A 55 11.23 -9.59 -0.46
N GLN A 56 11.12 -8.34 -0.93
CA GLN A 56 12.17 -7.32 -0.82
C GLN A 56 12.00 -6.43 0.44
N ALA A 57 10.81 -6.42 1.04
CA ALA A 57 10.50 -5.59 2.18
C ALA A 57 11.30 -6.04 3.42
N PRO A 58 11.73 -5.10 4.28
CA PRO A 58 12.30 -5.46 5.58
C PRO A 58 11.25 -6.21 6.39
N ARG A 59 11.70 -7.22 7.14
CA ARG A 59 10.84 -7.90 8.11
C ARG A 59 10.24 -6.89 9.08
N LEU A 60 9.02 -7.14 9.52
CA LEU A 60 8.28 -6.23 10.41
C LEU A 60 9.09 -5.88 11.66
N ASP A 61 9.77 -6.86 12.27
CA ASP A 61 10.63 -6.64 13.44
C ASP A 61 11.75 -5.61 13.18
N ARG A 62 12.41 -5.70 12.01
CA ARG A 62 13.46 -4.74 11.61
C ARG A 62 12.89 -3.37 11.30
N ALA A 63 11.72 -3.32 10.68
CA ALA A 63 11.03 -2.06 10.38
C ALA A 63 10.64 -1.35 11.69
N LEU A 64 10.04 -2.05 12.64
CA LEU A 64 9.66 -1.50 13.95
C LEU A 64 10.88 -1.06 14.76
N GLN A 65 11.95 -1.85 14.79
CA GLN A 65 13.17 -1.48 15.49
C GLN A 65 13.82 -0.22 14.89
N ARG A 66 13.75 -0.04 13.56
CA ARG A 66 14.21 1.18 12.91
C ARG A 66 13.36 2.39 13.30
N VAL A 67 12.04 2.25 13.34
CA VAL A 67 11.15 3.34 13.77
C VAL A 67 11.40 3.72 15.22
N ALA A 68 11.52 2.74 16.12
CA ALA A 68 11.82 2.99 17.53
C ALA A 68 13.15 3.73 17.70
N ARG A 69 14.20 3.35 16.95
CA ARG A 69 15.50 4.05 16.94
C ARG A 69 15.41 5.49 16.41
N GLN A 70 14.42 5.77 15.57
CA GLN A 70 14.16 7.11 15.04
C GLN A 70 13.24 7.94 15.96
N GLY A 71 12.86 7.41 17.13
CA GLY A 71 11.97 8.08 18.08
C GLY A 71 10.49 8.03 17.70
N GLY A 72 10.11 7.17 16.74
CA GLY A 72 8.70 6.99 16.37
C GLY A 72 7.97 6.10 17.37
N GLU A 73 6.89 6.62 17.93
CA GLU A 73 6.07 5.94 18.95
C GLU A 73 4.88 5.17 18.34
N VAL A 74 4.45 5.56 17.13
CA VAL A 74 3.31 4.94 16.42
C VAL A 74 3.67 4.72 14.96
N VAL A 75 3.27 3.56 14.41
CA VAL A 75 3.45 3.20 12.99
C VAL A 75 2.10 2.89 12.36
N LEU A 76 1.81 3.51 11.22
CA LEU A 76 0.74 3.09 10.32
C LEU A 76 1.24 1.93 9.47
N ILE A 77 0.77 0.72 9.77
CA ILE A 77 1.21 -0.52 9.10
C ILE A 77 0.51 -0.69 7.75
N ASP A 78 -0.77 -0.38 7.71
CA ASP A 78 -1.54 -0.41 6.48
C ASP A 78 -1.39 0.98 5.84
N GLY A 79 -0.53 1.11 4.83
CA GLY A 79 -0.35 2.34 4.05
C GLY A 79 -1.63 2.80 3.33
N THR A 80 -2.76 2.15 3.60
CA THR A 80 -4.10 2.51 3.18
C THR A 80 -4.53 3.80 3.85
N LEU A 81 -4.26 4.92 3.18
CA LEU A 81 -5.06 6.13 3.35
C LEU A 81 -6.45 5.83 2.78
N ILE A 82 -7.31 5.18 3.56
CA ILE A 82 -8.72 5.00 3.19
C ILE A 82 -9.24 6.40 2.88
N ARG A 83 -9.84 6.58 1.70
CA ARG A 83 -10.42 7.84 1.23
C ARG A 83 -11.69 8.12 2.05
N THR A 84 -11.51 8.45 3.31
CA THR A 84 -12.55 9.04 4.16
C THR A 84 -12.54 10.54 3.89
N GLN A 85 -13.70 11.21 3.99
CA GLN A 85 -13.73 12.68 4.05
C GLN A 85 -12.91 13.12 5.27
N ARG A 86 -11.63 13.43 5.05
CA ARG A 86 -10.78 14.02 6.08
C ARG A 86 -11.25 15.45 6.28
N ARG A 87 -11.62 15.78 7.52
CA ARG A 87 -11.86 17.16 7.92
C ARG A 87 -10.55 17.92 7.76
N THR A 88 -10.51 18.91 6.89
CA THR A 88 -9.37 19.81 6.72
C THR A 88 -9.44 20.98 7.71
N GLY A 89 -8.28 21.49 8.14
CA GLY A 89 -8.16 22.64 9.06
C GLY A 89 -8.08 22.25 10.53
N LYS A 90 -8.40 23.17 11.46
CA LYS A 90 -8.39 22.92 12.92
C LYS A 90 -9.32 21.78 13.39
N ALA A 91 -10.15 21.25 12.48
CA ALA A 91 -11.03 20.11 12.71
C ALA A 91 -10.42 18.75 12.33
N ASP A 92 -9.17 18.72 11.83
CA ASP A 92 -8.41 17.49 11.59
C ASP A 92 -7.98 16.89 12.94
N ARG A 93 -8.84 16.05 13.50
CA ARG A 93 -8.53 15.29 14.71
C ARG A 93 -7.81 14.00 14.28
N ARG A 94 -6.66 13.74 14.90
CA ARG A 94 -5.93 12.47 14.74
C ARG A 94 -6.82 11.33 15.23
N ASN A 95 -7.52 10.68 14.30
CA ASN A 95 -8.31 9.50 14.61
C ASN A 95 -7.37 8.31 14.72
N TYR A 96 -7.08 7.90 15.95
CA TYR A 96 -6.44 6.63 16.28
C TYR A 96 -7.49 5.78 17.00
N SER A 97 -7.77 4.60 16.46
CA SER A 97 -8.54 3.56 17.15
C SER A 97 -7.55 2.55 17.72
N GLY A 98 -6.88 2.91 18.81
CA GLY A 98 -6.12 1.94 19.60
C GLY A 98 -7.11 1.07 20.37
N CYS A 99 -6.93 -0.25 20.33
CA CYS A 99 -7.45 -1.08 21.41
C CYS A 99 -6.48 -0.91 22.58
N GLU A 100 -6.99 -0.36 23.67
CA GLU A 100 -6.21 -0.01 24.86
C GLU A 100 -5.74 -1.28 25.59
N HIS A 101 -4.42 -1.41 25.72
CA HIS A 101 -3.81 -2.10 26.86
C HIS A 101 -2.57 -1.29 27.24
N ASP A 102 -2.69 -0.62 28.39
CA ASP A 102 -1.68 0.15 29.14
C ASP A 102 -1.22 1.53 28.62
N ASP A 103 -1.96 2.56 29.07
CA ASP A 103 -1.49 3.80 29.73
C ASP A 103 -0.25 4.54 29.19
N ARG A 104 -0.32 5.07 27.96
CA ARG A 104 0.22 6.41 27.61
C ARG A 104 -0.21 6.83 26.20
N VAL A 105 -1.12 7.79 26.13
CA VAL A 105 -1.42 8.52 24.89
C VAL A 105 -0.53 9.76 24.84
N VAL A 106 0.43 9.79 23.92
CA VAL A 106 1.31 10.95 23.71
C VAL A 106 0.98 11.59 22.36
N PRO A 107 0.70 12.91 22.31
CA PRO A 107 0.43 13.58 21.04
C PRO A 107 1.74 13.79 20.27
N ALA A 108 1.84 13.21 19.07
CA ALA A 108 2.97 13.45 18.17
C ALA A 108 2.94 14.90 17.65
N VAL A 109 4.00 15.65 17.97
CA VAL A 109 4.27 17.03 17.51
C VAL A 109 5.03 17.00 16.19
N ALA A 110 4.69 17.98 15.33
CA ALA A 110 5.23 18.34 14.01
C ALA A 110 5.05 17.30 12.88
#